data_AF-A0A2E7VEV2-F1
#
_entry.id   AF-A0A2E7VEV2-F1
#
_cell.length_a   1.000
_cell.length_b   1.000
_cell.length_c   1.000
_cell.angle_alpha   90.00
_cell.angle_beta   90.00
_cell.angle_gamma   90.00
#
_symmetry.space_group_name_H-M   'P 1'
#
loop_
_entity.id
_entity.type
_entity.pdbx_description
1 polymer ?
#
loop_
_entity_poly.entity_id
_entity_poly.type
_entity_poly.pdbx_seq_one_letter_code
_entity_poly.pdbx_strand_id
1 'polypeptide(L)'
;MTDSDSTYGEEGADSSTESKPNWRRDLENRAKEAEARAAAAESRLSGYERQDTFRSAGIDLDDPRSQYFMKGYEGEMDADAIRAEAEAAGFMGSDASASAPPSPMMQNTLYAEERITVAGEGGDPVSQADLNARIAATKNPEELRALMESEGYQWGAAI
;
A
#
# COMPACT_ATOMS: atom_id res chain seq x y z
N MET A 1 -64.44 -21.14 65.24
CA MET A 1 -63.38 -21.78 66.02
C MET A 1 -62.19 -21.96 65.09
N THR A 2 -61.09 -21.29 65.41
CA THR A 2 -59.76 -21.48 64.83
C THR A 2 -59.07 -22.57 65.63
N ASP A 3 -58.61 -23.63 64.98
CA ASP A 3 -57.58 -24.51 65.53
C ASP A 3 -56.42 -24.55 64.55
N SER A 4 -55.37 -23.85 64.95
CA SER A 4 -54.01 -23.97 64.44
C SER A 4 -53.47 -25.34 64.83
N ASP A 5 -52.82 -26.03 63.89
CA ASP A 5 -51.74 -26.95 64.25
C ASP A 5 -50.49 -26.55 63.45
N SER A 6 -49.40 -26.48 64.19
CA SER A 6 -48.14 -25.84 63.85
C SER A 6 -47.04 -26.89 63.91
N THR A 7 -46.00 -26.66 63.11
CA THR A 7 -44.62 -27.12 63.33
C THR A 7 -44.24 -28.53 62.87
N TYR A 8 -43.54 -28.55 61.73
CA TYR A 8 -42.21 -29.17 61.52
C TYR A 8 -41.66 -28.48 60.25
N GLY A 9 -40.52 -27.80 60.17
CA GLY A 9 -39.28 -27.90 60.93
C GLY A 9 -38.21 -28.55 60.04
N GLU A 10 -37.30 -27.74 59.46
CA GLU A 10 -36.12 -28.12 58.65
C GLU A 10 -36.44 -28.88 57.33
N GLU A 11 -35.69 -28.89 56.23
CA GLU A 11 -34.28 -28.70 55.96
C GLU A 11 -34.08 -28.75 54.43
N GLY A 12 -33.15 -27.93 53.94
CA GLY A 12 -32.37 -28.15 52.71
C GLY A 12 -33.02 -28.73 51.46
N ALA A 13 -33.22 -27.88 50.45
CA ALA A 13 -32.88 -28.27 49.08
C ALA A 13 -32.56 -27.01 48.29
N ASP A 14 -31.31 -26.59 48.39
CA ASP A 14 -30.61 -25.94 47.29
C ASP A 14 -30.75 -26.86 46.07
N SER A 15 -31.87 -26.71 45.35
CA SER A 15 -32.15 -27.44 44.12
C SER A 15 -31.22 -26.84 43.06
N SER A 16 -29.95 -27.23 43.12
CA SER A 16 -29.04 -27.22 42.00
C SER A 16 -29.72 -28.01 40.88
N THR A 17 -30.45 -27.30 40.02
CA THR A 17 -30.93 -27.82 38.76
C THR A 17 -29.71 -27.97 37.87
N GLU A 18 -28.94 -29.03 38.12
CA GLU A 18 -27.87 -29.49 37.25
C GLU A 18 -28.53 -29.82 35.90
N SER A 19 -28.54 -28.81 35.03
CA SER A 19 -29.15 -28.90 33.71
C SER A 19 -28.38 -29.97 32.96
N LYS A 20 -29.03 -31.12 32.72
CA LYS A 20 -28.48 -32.21 31.91
C LYS A 20 -27.77 -31.64 30.68
N PRO A 21 -26.49 -31.93 30.46
CA PRO A 21 -25.74 -31.36 29.35
C PRO A 21 -26.45 -31.71 28.04
N ASN A 22 -26.76 -30.67 27.25
CA ASN A 22 -27.51 -30.78 26.01
C ASN A 22 -26.56 -31.25 24.89
N TRP A 23 -26.14 -32.51 25.00
CA TRP A 23 -25.21 -33.18 24.08
C TRP A 23 -25.63 -33.08 22.61
N ARG A 24 -26.94 -32.99 22.34
CA ARG A 24 -27.48 -32.76 20.99
C ARG A 24 -27.11 -31.40 20.45
N ARG A 25 -27.28 -30.36 21.26
CA ARG A 25 -26.92 -28.99 20.89
C ARG A 25 -25.41 -28.82 20.75
N ASP A 26 -24.63 -29.49 21.60
CA ASP A 26 -23.16 -29.50 21.46
C ASP A 26 -22.72 -30.21 20.18
N LEU A 27 -23.38 -31.30 19.79
CA LEU A 27 -23.10 -32.02 18.55
C LEU A 27 -23.48 -31.15 17.33
N GLU A 28 -24.65 -30.52 17.34
CA GLU A 28 -25.08 -29.58 16.28
C GLU A 28 -24.11 -28.39 16.16
N ASN A 29 -23.65 -27.84 17.28
CA ASN A 29 -22.67 -26.75 17.28
C ASN A 29 -21.33 -27.21 16.69
N ARG A 30 -20.83 -28.39 17.08
CA ARG A 30 -19.60 -28.95 16.52
C ARG A 30 -19.71 -29.24 15.03
N ALA A 31 -20.86 -29.73 14.56
CA ALA A 31 -21.10 -29.95 13.14
C ALA A 31 -21.06 -28.62 12.37
N LYS A 32 -21.77 -27.58 12.85
CA LYS A 32 -21.74 -26.24 12.25
C LYS A 32 -20.33 -25.62 12.25
N GLU A 33 -19.60 -25.77 13.34
CA GLU A 33 -18.20 -25.29 13.39
C GLU A 33 -17.30 -26.05 12.41
N ALA A 34 -17.47 -27.36 12.29
CA ALA A 34 -16.70 -28.17 11.34
C ALA A 34 -17.01 -27.77 9.90
N GLU A 35 -18.28 -27.57 9.55
CA GLU A 35 -18.71 -27.06 8.24
C GLU A 35 -18.16 -25.65 7.98
N ALA A 36 -18.25 -24.75 8.95
CA ALA A 36 -17.70 -23.40 8.81
C ALA A 36 -16.18 -23.40 8.60
N ARG A 37 -15.45 -24.30 9.30
CA ARG A 37 -14.00 -24.47 9.09
C ARG A 37 -13.70 -25.10 7.73
N ALA A 38 -14.49 -26.06 7.27
CA ALA A 38 -14.34 -26.66 5.95
C ALA A 38 -14.56 -25.62 4.84
N ALA A 39 -15.65 -24.85 4.91
CA ALA A 39 -15.92 -23.77 3.97
C ALA A 39 -14.82 -22.69 3.97
N ALA A 40 -14.32 -22.32 5.15
CA ALA A 40 -13.20 -21.38 5.25
C ALA A 40 -11.89 -21.96 4.67
N ALA A 41 -11.65 -23.26 4.83
CA ALA A 41 -10.48 -23.92 4.24
C ALA A 41 -10.58 -24.01 2.72
N GLU A 42 -11.74 -24.37 2.17
CA GLU A 42 -12.01 -24.41 0.73
C GLU A 42 -11.86 -23.02 0.08
N SER A 43 -12.37 -21.98 0.75
CA SER A 43 -12.19 -20.59 0.28
C SER A 43 -10.72 -20.18 0.27
N ARG A 44 -9.92 -20.64 1.24
CA ARG A 44 -8.47 -20.38 1.25
C ARG A 44 -7.74 -21.16 0.17
N LEU A 45 -8.08 -22.44 -0.02
CA LEU A 45 -7.49 -23.29 -1.06
C LEU A 45 -7.76 -22.72 -2.45
N SER A 46 -9.01 -22.42 -2.78
CA SER A 46 -9.37 -21.78 -4.06
C SER A 46 -8.68 -20.43 -4.25
N GLY A 47 -8.51 -19.65 -3.18
CA GLY A 47 -7.73 -18.40 -3.20
C GLY A 47 -6.25 -18.62 -3.51
N TYR A 48 -5.62 -19.64 -2.92
CA TYR A 48 -4.23 -20.00 -3.18
C TYR A 48 -4.04 -20.57 -4.58
N GLU A 49 -4.93 -21.46 -5.03
CA GLU A 49 -4.91 -22.00 -6.40
C GLU A 49 -4.98 -20.87 -7.42
N ARG A 50 -5.88 -19.90 -7.20
CA ARG A 50 -5.94 -18.70 -8.04
C ARG A 50 -4.63 -17.91 -8.00
N GLN A 51 -4.08 -17.61 -6.83
CA GLN A 51 -2.82 -16.88 -6.78
C GLN A 51 -1.67 -17.62 -7.47
N ASP A 52 -1.68 -18.95 -7.38
CA ASP A 52 -0.67 -19.80 -8.01
C ASP A 52 -0.80 -19.83 -9.53
N THR A 53 -2.03 -19.92 -10.07
CA THR A 53 -2.24 -19.87 -11.52
C THR A 53 -1.80 -18.52 -12.11
N PHE A 54 -2.11 -17.39 -11.45
CA PHE A 54 -1.66 -16.08 -11.91
C PHE A 54 -0.14 -15.91 -11.80
N ARG A 55 0.47 -16.45 -10.75
CA ARG A 55 1.95 -16.50 -10.64
C ARG A 55 2.54 -17.31 -11.78
N SER A 56 1.95 -18.47 -12.09
CA SER A 56 2.41 -19.36 -13.17
C SER A 56 2.23 -18.75 -14.56
N ALA A 57 1.24 -17.88 -14.74
CA ALA A 57 1.06 -17.08 -15.95
C ALA A 57 2.21 -16.06 -16.14
N GLY A 58 2.92 -15.71 -15.05
CA GLY A 58 4.05 -14.79 -15.02
C GLY A 58 3.71 -13.39 -14.49
N ILE A 59 2.53 -13.22 -13.89
CA ILE A 59 2.06 -11.93 -13.38
C ILE A 59 2.75 -11.64 -12.05
N ASP A 60 3.33 -10.45 -11.93
CA ASP A 60 3.90 -9.98 -10.66
C ASP A 60 2.78 -9.62 -9.69
N LEU A 61 2.64 -10.40 -8.60
CA LEU A 61 1.63 -10.20 -7.56
C LEU A 61 1.95 -9.03 -6.61
N ASP A 62 3.19 -8.53 -6.64
CA ASP A 62 3.62 -7.42 -5.80
C ASP A 62 3.17 -6.06 -6.38
N ASP A 63 2.79 -6.00 -7.65
CA ASP A 63 2.21 -4.81 -8.27
C ASP A 63 0.72 -4.63 -7.84
N PRO A 64 0.34 -3.46 -7.28
CA PRO A 64 -1.06 -3.13 -7.01
C PRO A 64 -2.00 -3.32 -8.20
N ARG A 65 -1.55 -3.07 -9.43
CA ARG A 65 -2.37 -3.24 -10.63
C ARG A 65 -2.73 -4.72 -10.84
N SER A 66 -1.78 -5.62 -10.65
CA SER A 66 -1.98 -7.07 -10.75
C SER A 66 -2.97 -7.60 -9.71
N GLN A 67 -2.99 -7.00 -8.51
CA GLN A 67 -3.99 -7.34 -7.49
C GLN A 67 -5.41 -6.98 -7.93
N TYR A 68 -5.58 -5.82 -8.60
CA TYR A 68 -6.87 -5.45 -9.19
C TYR A 68 -7.25 -6.36 -10.36
N PHE A 69 -6.28 -6.77 -11.17
CA PHE A 69 -6.49 -7.73 -12.25
C PHE A 69 -7.01 -9.07 -11.72
N MET A 70 -6.37 -9.65 -10.70
CA MET A 70 -6.83 -10.90 -10.07
C MET A 70 -8.25 -10.82 -9.49
N LYS A 71 -8.64 -9.64 -9.00
CA LYS A 71 -9.97 -9.41 -8.45
C LYS A 71 -11.03 -9.22 -9.54
N GLY A 72 -10.66 -8.61 -10.67
CA GLY A 72 -11.54 -8.34 -11.80
C GLY A 72 -11.56 -9.43 -12.88
N TYR A 73 -10.66 -10.42 -12.79
CA TYR A 73 -10.58 -11.49 -13.77
C TYR A 73 -11.71 -12.50 -13.60
N GLU A 74 -12.58 -12.55 -14.60
CA GLU A 74 -13.70 -13.50 -14.71
C GLU A 74 -13.48 -14.59 -15.77
N GLY A 75 -12.28 -14.63 -16.37
CA GLY A 75 -11.91 -15.59 -17.40
C GLY A 75 -11.63 -17.01 -16.87
N GLU A 76 -11.16 -17.88 -17.75
CA GLU A 76 -10.79 -19.24 -17.39
C GLU A 76 -9.55 -19.27 -16.50
N MET A 77 -9.56 -20.10 -15.48
CA MET A 77 -8.48 -20.20 -14.49
C MET A 77 -7.32 -21.06 -15.03
N ASP A 78 -6.85 -20.72 -16.22
CA ASP A 78 -5.78 -21.38 -16.97
C ASP A 78 -4.61 -20.42 -17.19
N ALA A 79 -3.38 -20.92 -17.03
CA ALA A 79 -2.19 -20.07 -17.08
C ALA A 79 -1.99 -19.41 -18.46
N ASP A 80 -2.36 -20.07 -19.55
CA ASP A 80 -2.22 -19.53 -20.90
C ASP A 80 -3.33 -18.50 -21.20
N ALA A 81 -4.55 -18.76 -20.74
CA ALA A 81 -5.66 -17.81 -20.86
C ALA A 81 -5.42 -16.52 -20.04
N ILE A 82 -4.92 -16.68 -18.80
CA ILE A 82 -4.56 -15.56 -17.93
C ILE A 82 -3.43 -14.74 -18.56
N ARG A 83 -2.41 -15.39 -19.13
CA ARG A 83 -1.31 -14.71 -19.82
C ARG A 83 -1.80 -13.89 -21.01
N ALA A 84 -2.64 -14.48 -21.87
CA ALA A 84 -3.17 -13.78 -23.03
C ALA A 84 -4.00 -12.54 -22.64
N GLU A 85 -4.82 -12.64 -21.60
CA GLU A 85 -5.60 -11.50 -21.10
C GLU A 85 -4.70 -10.45 -20.43
N ALA A 86 -3.69 -10.89 -19.67
CA ALA A 86 -2.72 -10.00 -19.04
C ALA A 86 -1.87 -9.24 -20.06
N GLU A 87 -1.47 -9.89 -21.16
CA GLU A 87 -0.83 -9.25 -22.31
C GLU A 87 -1.78 -8.26 -22.98
N ALA A 88 -3.03 -8.63 -23.23
CA ALA A 88 -4.03 -7.75 -23.84
C ALA A 88 -4.33 -6.52 -22.98
N ALA A 89 -4.32 -6.67 -21.66
CA ALA A 89 -4.52 -5.59 -20.69
C ALA A 89 -3.23 -4.82 -20.35
N GLY A 90 -2.09 -5.18 -20.94
CA GLY A 90 -0.83 -4.44 -20.80
C GLY A 90 -0.08 -4.68 -19.48
N PHE A 91 -0.40 -5.76 -18.75
CA PHE A 91 0.34 -6.18 -17.55
C PHE A 91 1.67 -6.85 -17.88
N MET A 92 1.80 -7.41 -19.08
CA MET A 92 3.00 -8.12 -19.54
C MET A 92 3.58 -7.45 -20.79
N GLY A 93 4.63 -6.65 -20.59
CA GLY A 93 5.33 -5.97 -21.67
C GLY A 93 5.93 -4.64 -21.22
N SER A 94 6.76 -4.04 -22.06
CA SER A 94 7.35 -2.69 -21.85
C SER A 94 6.30 -1.58 -21.64
N ASP A 95 5.03 -1.86 -21.93
CA ASP A 95 3.87 -1.01 -21.65
C ASP A 95 3.27 -1.21 -20.24
N ALA A 96 3.76 -2.15 -19.42
CA ALA A 96 3.44 -2.16 -17.98
C ALA A 96 3.90 -0.86 -17.29
N SER A 97 4.92 -0.21 -17.86
CA SER A 97 5.35 1.15 -17.54
C SER A 97 4.65 2.26 -18.33
N ALA A 98 3.68 1.95 -19.19
CA ALA A 98 2.85 2.96 -19.82
C ALA A 98 1.90 3.51 -18.75
N SER A 99 2.39 4.52 -18.04
CA SER A 99 1.57 5.56 -17.43
C SER A 99 0.36 5.79 -18.31
N ALA A 100 -0.84 5.58 -17.74
CA ALA A 100 -2.10 5.97 -18.36
C ALA A 100 -1.93 7.34 -19.05
N PRO A 101 -2.51 7.56 -20.25
CA PRO A 101 -2.37 8.83 -20.94
C PRO A 101 -2.71 9.94 -19.94
N PRO A 102 -1.78 10.87 -19.65
CA PRO A 102 -1.93 11.80 -18.56
C PRO A 102 -3.26 12.52 -18.76
N SER A 103 -4.10 12.54 -17.73
CA SER A 103 -5.37 13.26 -17.79
C SER A 103 -5.10 14.70 -18.27
N PRO A 104 -6.02 15.34 -19.00
CA PRO A 104 -5.77 16.67 -19.56
C PRO A 104 -5.34 17.70 -18.48
N MET A 105 -5.77 17.51 -17.23
CA MET A 105 -5.28 18.30 -16.09
C MET A 105 -3.79 18.05 -15.77
N MET A 106 -3.34 16.80 -15.78
CA MET A 106 -1.95 16.41 -15.52
C MET A 106 -1.01 16.87 -16.65
N GLN A 107 -1.49 16.87 -17.90
CA GLN A 107 -0.74 17.47 -19.01
C GLN A 107 -0.56 18.97 -18.79
N ASN A 108 -1.63 19.68 -18.40
CA ASN A 108 -1.57 21.11 -18.15
C ASN A 108 -0.64 21.47 -16.98
N THR A 109 -0.61 20.66 -15.92
CA THR A 109 0.33 20.87 -14.80
C THR A 109 1.78 20.65 -15.22
N LEU A 110 2.09 19.60 -15.98
CA LEU A 110 3.44 19.37 -16.49
C LEU A 110 3.93 20.52 -17.37
N TYR A 111 3.09 21.00 -18.29
CA TYR A 111 3.41 22.18 -19.11
C TYR A 111 3.53 23.48 -18.30
N ALA A 112 2.86 23.59 -17.15
CA ALA A 112 3.01 24.72 -16.25
C ALA A 112 4.34 24.65 -15.49
N GLU A 113 4.72 23.47 -15.00
CA GLU A 113 5.98 23.22 -14.31
C GLU A 113 7.19 23.45 -15.23
N GLU A 114 7.14 22.95 -16.47
CA GLU A 114 8.21 23.16 -17.47
C GLU A 114 8.44 24.64 -17.79
N ARG A 115 7.37 25.45 -17.82
CA ARG A 115 7.48 26.90 -17.99
C ARG A 115 8.11 27.60 -16.79
N ILE A 116 7.89 27.10 -15.58
CA ILE A 116 8.48 27.64 -14.35
C ILE A 116 9.97 27.26 -14.26
N THR A 117 10.33 26.03 -14.64
CA THR A 117 11.73 25.58 -14.63
C THR A 117 12.56 26.33 -15.67
N VAL A 118 12.06 26.48 -16.91
CA VAL A 118 12.76 27.23 -17.97
C VAL A 118 12.91 28.71 -17.60
N ALA A 119 11.92 29.30 -16.91
CA ALA A 119 12.02 30.67 -16.41
C ALA A 119 12.98 30.81 -15.21
N GLY A 120 13.24 29.73 -14.46
CA GLY A 120 14.16 29.69 -13.33
C GLY A 120 15.61 29.31 -13.67
N GLU A 121 15.84 28.71 -14.84
CA GLU A 121 17.16 28.23 -15.30
C GLU A 121 18.15 29.35 -15.69
N GLY A 122 17.71 30.61 -15.66
CA GLY A 122 18.58 31.77 -15.87
C GLY A 122 19.41 32.17 -14.63
N GLY A 123 19.23 31.49 -13.50
CA GLY A 123 19.97 31.73 -12.27
C GLY A 123 20.75 30.48 -11.84
N ASP A 124 21.75 30.09 -12.61
CA ASP A 124 22.65 29.00 -12.23
C ASP A 124 23.38 29.40 -10.94
N PRO A 125 23.17 28.70 -9.80
CA PRO A 125 23.91 28.99 -8.59
C PRO A 125 25.39 28.67 -8.87
N VAL A 126 26.27 29.67 -8.79
CA VAL A 126 27.71 29.47 -8.94
C VAL A 126 28.13 28.37 -7.97
N SER A 127 28.40 27.18 -8.52
CA SER A 127 28.78 26.04 -7.71
C SER A 127 30.10 26.39 -7.00
N GLN A 128 30.15 26.21 -5.68
CA GLN A 128 31.32 26.59 -4.88
C GLN A 128 32.62 25.92 -5.37
N ALA A 129 32.52 24.78 -6.05
CA ALA A 129 33.65 24.10 -6.69
C ALA A 129 34.25 24.89 -7.86
N ASP A 130 33.41 25.51 -8.72
CA ASP A 130 33.86 26.35 -9.83
C ASP A 130 34.42 27.69 -9.31
N LEU A 131 33.76 28.28 -8.29
CA LEU A 131 34.27 29.48 -7.62
C LEU A 131 35.68 29.24 -7.01
N ASN A 132 35.88 28.11 -6.33
CA ASN A 132 37.19 27.76 -5.76
C ASN A 132 38.26 27.55 -6.83
N ALA A 133 37.92 26.96 -7.99
CA ALA A 133 38.85 26.82 -9.11
C ALA A 133 39.25 28.18 -9.68
N ARG A 134 38.30 29.11 -9.81
CA ARG A 134 38.54 30.50 -10.27
C ARG A 134 39.40 31.28 -9.26
N ILE A 135 39.14 31.13 -7.97
CA ILE A 135 39.95 31.70 -6.88
C ILE A 135 41.40 31.21 -6.98
N ALA A 136 41.61 29.90 -7.14
CA ALA A 136 42.94 29.31 -7.28
C ALA A 136 43.68 29.73 -8.57
N ALA A 137 42.94 30.10 -9.61
CA ALA A 137 43.51 30.56 -10.89
C ALA A 137 43.97 32.03 -10.85
N THR A 138 43.53 32.83 -9.87
CA THR A 138 43.97 34.22 -9.72
C THR A 138 45.43 34.31 -9.31
N LYS A 139 46.19 35.24 -9.91
CA LYS A 139 47.64 35.35 -9.69
C LYS A 139 48.03 36.48 -8.76
N ASN A 140 47.12 37.43 -8.56
CA ASN A 140 47.36 38.64 -7.79
C ASN A 140 46.17 38.96 -6.87
N PRO A 141 46.41 39.63 -5.73
CA PRO A 141 45.36 39.97 -4.77
C PRO A 141 44.30 40.93 -5.35
N GLU A 142 44.64 41.75 -6.34
CA GLU A 142 43.67 42.61 -7.03
C GLU A 142 42.68 41.82 -7.90
N GLU A 143 43.17 40.79 -8.61
CA GLU A 143 42.33 39.91 -9.43
C GLU A 143 41.38 39.08 -8.56
N LEU A 144 41.87 38.59 -7.42
CA LEU A 144 41.06 37.88 -6.43
C LEU A 144 39.95 38.79 -5.88
N ARG A 145 40.28 40.03 -5.55
CA ARG A 145 39.30 41.01 -5.05
C ARG A 145 38.22 41.30 -6.09
N ALA A 146 38.60 41.54 -7.34
CA ALA A 146 37.66 41.80 -8.44
C ALA A 146 36.74 40.59 -8.70
N LEU A 147 37.28 39.37 -8.67
CA LEU A 147 36.50 38.14 -8.77
C LEU A 147 35.48 38.03 -7.62
N MET A 148 35.92 38.24 -6.38
CA MET A 148 35.03 38.16 -5.22
C MET A 148 33.94 39.24 -5.22
N GLU A 149 34.26 40.46 -5.68
CA GLU A 149 33.28 41.54 -5.82
C GLU A 149 32.25 41.24 -6.93
N SER A 150 32.67 40.60 -8.02
CA SER A 150 31.76 40.14 -9.09
C SER A 150 30.79 39.05 -8.63
N GLU A 151 31.18 38.28 -7.61
CA GLU A 151 30.38 37.23 -6.96
C GLU A 151 29.58 37.78 -5.76
N GLY A 152 29.57 39.10 -5.57
CA GLY A 152 28.76 39.81 -4.58
C GLY A 152 29.43 40.07 -3.23
N TYR A 153 30.72 39.73 -3.05
CA TYR A 153 31.46 40.00 -1.81
C TYR A 153 32.07 41.41 -1.80
N GLN A 154 31.50 42.30 -1.01
CA GLN A 154 31.98 43.68 -0.86
C GLN A 154 33.10 43.78 0.19
N TRP A 155 34.32 44.11 -0.27
CA TRP A 155 35.47 44.34 0.60
C TRP A 155 35.53 45.79 1.08
N GLY A 156 34.91 46.08 2.23
CA GLY A 156 34.95 47.40 2.86
C GLY A 156 33.61 48.13 2.95
N ALA A 157 32.50 47.42 3.12
CA ALA A 157 31.29 48.03 3.65
C ALA A 157 31.60 48.52 5.07
N ALA A 158 31.91 49.81 5.20
CA ALA A 158 31.83 50.52 6.46
C ALA A 158 30.39 50.36 6.99
N ILE A 159 30.29 49.91 8.23
CA ILE A 159 29.09 50.06 9.06
C ILE A 159 28.89 51.56 9.32
#